data_AF-A0A0C1K6Z8-F1
#
_entry.id   AF-A0A0C1K6Z8-F1
#
_cell.length_a   1.000
_cell.length_b   1.000
_cell.length_c   1.000
_cell.angle_alpha   90.00
_cell.angle_beta   90.00
_cell.angle_gamma   90.00
#
_symmetry.space_group_name_H-M   'P 1'
#
loop_
_entity.id
_entity.type
_entity.pdbx_description
1 polymer ?
#
loop_
_entity_poly.entity_id
_entity_poly.type
_entity_poly.pdbx_seq_one_letter_code
_entity_poly.pdbx_strand_id
1 'polypeptide(L)'
;MNSQLFLETKYLDLVTPDGIITHLGPINENTRVATVFINQIPSLFVGFEIDLNHIFFNIKSTLAQLGVNGIGIEYQLDKQNGCAEVKVHLSALGKIGAEMLKQIEVGATIGRLFAADERRRVRDPDYLLRMFGRSDRWGRPLLSLGGLHGSDHLILDKVDGRTVAYLSLLKGRGEYASTIHGFLPTVAKALKSSLSMREILKLHQEWELDQPREVNKDELLLVRTLPLHIRTVFGHVAQELLSTEVQHTTASVLQPDTYASGDVYELYGNSQREITDIPLEFYTLEPYREHVYFSDRDQLQSCLEDTHVLFEAFKTAPKPIENRAAVFVVKGEQFLNLKPETWITRTSRFQEFPKWGHGARQALMVERFIEQQPSYPFLKAIDDSSITSQGILLTRYFPSPFMKRMLLSDQVQRCLKGIYFQYASQSHLDFFSAEDRALLHDLNKFAIPVFWVDETSHKVLQFVQKPGYDSGLFVPLGKIETFLNSTVFGIYGSNLLEGNFETELRKLLKGVIEMRQEMNHPLLKKRYTSCFNYGRWAWGYGGRKSGRTRIPDAFLR
;
A
#
# COMPACT_ATOMS: atom_id res chain seq x y z
N MET A 1 13.59 1.03 -2.46
CA MET A 1 13.03 -0.25 -1.95
C MET A 1 13.08 -1.26 -3.08
N ASN A 2 13.63 -2.46 -2.87
CA ASN A 2 13.58 -3.52 -3.89
C ASN A 2 12.14 -4.04 -3.94
N SER A 3 11.48 -3.85 -5.09
CA SER A 3 10.06 -4.17 -5.27
C SER A 3 9.76 -5.64 -5.01
N GLN A 4 10.69 -6.55 -5.30
CA GLN A 4 10.46 -7.99 -5.13
C GLN A 4 10.42 -8.39 -3.64
N LEU A 5 11.35 -7.88 -2.84
CA LEU A 5 11.40 -8.15 -1.39
C LEU A 5 10.13 -7.69 -0.65
N PHE A 6 9.57 -6.56 -1.08
CA PHE A 6 8.34 -6.03 -0.48
C PHE A 6 7.14 -6.95 -0.76
N LEU A 7 7.03 -7.47 -1.98
CA LEU A 7 5.89 -8.29 -2.42
C LEU A 7 5.84 -9.66 -1.73
N GLU A 8 6.95 -10.09 -1.13
CA GLU A 8 7.09 -11.39 -0.47
C GLU A 8 6.90 -11.32 1.06
N THR A 9 6.82 -10.13 1.65
CA THR A 9 6.83 -9.96 3.11
C THR A 9 5.42 -9.80 3.69
N LYS A 10 5.04 -10.68 4.64
CA LYS A 10 3.74 -10.60 5.35
C LYS A 10 3.71 -9.53 6.45
N TYR A 11 4.84 -9.29 7.09
CA TYR A 11 4.96 -8.32 8.18
C TYR A 11 5.08 -6.89 7.63
N LEU A 12 4.70 -5.94 8.47
CA LEU A 12 4.95 -4.52 8.26
C LEU A 12 6.39 -4.19 8.65
N ASP A 13 6.97 -3.17 8.05
CA ASP A 13 8.41 -2.92 8.13
C ASP A 13 8.90 -2.36 9.48
N LEU A 14 7.99 -1.91 10.36
CA LEU A 14 8.31 -1.42 11.71
C LEU A 14 8.20 -2.46 12.82
N VAL A 15 7.79 -3.71 12.53
CA VAL A 15 7.64 -4.77 13.53
C VAL A 15 8.29 -6.07 13.12
N THR A 16 8.75 -6.82 14.12
CA THR A 16 9.22 -8.20 13.93
C THR A 16 8.12 -9.22 14.19
N PRO A 17 8.34 -10.51 13.83
CA PRO A 17 7.63 -11.61 14.44
C PRO A 17 7.80 -11.64 15.97
N ASP A 18 6.97 -12.44 16.64
CA ASP A 18 7.13 -12.69 18.08
C ASP A 18 8.39 -13.50 18.36
N GLY A 19 9.12 -13.11 19.40
CA GLY A 19 10.27 -13.83 19.92
C GLY A 19 9.93 -14.88 20.94
N ILE A 20 10.78 -15.90 21.00
CA ILE A 20 10.69 -17.06 21.91
C ILE A 20 11.74 -16.92 22.99
N ILE A 21 11.38 -17.19 24.25
CA ILE A 21 12.35 -17.27 25.35
C ILE A 21 13.27 -18.48 25.14
N THR A 22 14.59 -18.23 25.05
CA THR A 22 15.63 -19.27 24.97
C THR A 22 16.30 -19.52 26.32
N HIS A 23 16.39 -18.48 27.16
CA HIS A 23 16.93 -18.57 28.50
C HIS A 23 16.07 -17.74 29.46
N LEU A 24 15.88 -18.23 30.69
CA LEU A 24 15.13 -17.53 31.73
C LEU A 24 15.84 -17.71 33.08
N GLY A 25 16.22 -16.61 33.71
CA GLY A 25 16.89 -16.59 35.01
C GLY A 25 16.09 -15.78 36.04
N PRO A 26 16.00 -16.22 37.30
CA PRO A 26 15.41 -15.43 38.37
C PRO A 26 16.34 -14.28 38.79
N ILE A 27 15.78 -13.12 39.12
CA ILE A 27 16.48 -12.07 39.89
C ILE A 27 15.94 -12.08 41.33
N ASN A 28 14.62 -12.00 41.49
CA ASN A 28 13.92 -12.13 42.76
C ASN A 28 12.50 -12.71 42.53
N GLU A 29 11.66 -12.73 43.56
CA GLU A 29 10.32 -13.33 43.47
C GLU A 29 9.40 -12.68 42.43
N ASN A 30 9.60 -11.39 42.14
CA ASN A 30 8.76 -10.59 41.25
C ASN A 30 9.47 -10.18 39.95
N THR A 31 10.71 -10.62 39.74
CA THR A 31 11.49 -10.24 38.55
C THR A 31 12.32 -11.38 38.00
N ARG A 32 12.39 -11.44 36.67
CA ARG A 32 13.18 -12.43 35.92
C ARG A 32 13.89 -11.74 34.76
N VAL A 33 15.02 -12.30 34.33
CA VAL A 33 15.66 -11.93 33.06
C VAL A 33 15.42 -13.03 32.05
N ALA A 34 14.88 -12.66 30.90
CA ALA A 34 14.72 -13.55 29.76
C ALA A 34 15.69 -13.17 28.64
N THR A 35 16.25 -14.16 27.97
CA THR A 35 16.83 -13.99 26.63
C THR A 35 15.78 -14.42 25.64
N VAL A 36 15.41 -13.51 24.73
CA VAL A 36 14.38 -13.70 23.72
C VAL A 36 15.03 -13.73 22.35
N PHE A 37 14.84 -14.83 21.64
CA PHE A 37 15.31 -14.98 20.26
C PHE A 37 14.16 -14.77 19.28
N ILE A 38 14.37 -13.89 18.31
CA ILE A 38 13.44 -13.58 17.24
C ILE A 38 14.07 -14.06 15.93
N ASN A 39 13.37 -14.91 15.18
CA ASN A 39 13.83 -15.40 13.89
C ASN A 39 12.93 -14.90 12.76
N GLN A 40 13.35 -15.14 11.51
CA GLN A 40 12.58 -14.81 10.31
C GLN A 40 12.19 -13.32 10.24
N ILE A 41 13.07 -12.44 10.75
CA ILE A 41 12.90 -11.00 10.62
C ILE A 41 13.08 -10.65 9.14
N PRO A 42 12.09 -10.00 8.50
CA PRO A 42 12.23 -9.58 7.12
C PRO A 42 13.41 -8.63 6.96
N SER A 43 14.16 -8.75 5.87
CA SER A 43 15.31 -7.87 5.58
C SER A 43 14.90 -6.40 5.36
N LEU A 44 13.61 -6.13 5.15
CA LEU A 44 13.00 -4.80 5.07
C LEU A 44 12.69 -4.20 6.45
N PHE A 45 12.86 -4.95 7.55
CA PHE A 45 12.64 -4.42 8.89
C PHE A 45 13.54 -3.21 9.13
N VAL A 46 12.92 -2.06 9.40
CA VAL A 46 13.59 -0.76 9.52
C VAL A 46 14.53 -0.72 10.72
N GLY A 47 14.28 -1.55 11.75
CA GLY A 47 15.18 -1.67 12.91
C GLY A 47 16.61 -2.09 12.56
N PHE A 48 16.88 -2.67 11.37
CA PHE A 48 18.25 -2.92 10.93
C PHE A 48 19.00 -1.67 10.45
N GLU A 49 18.32 -0.54 10.27
CA GLU A 49 18.85 0.67 9.62
C GLU A 49 18.82 1.91 10.52
N ILE A 50 18.26 1.81 11.73
CA ILE A 50 18.13 2.91 12.68
C ILE A 50 18.93 2.63 13.96
N ASP A 51 19.10 3.68 14.77
CA ASP A 51 19.74 3.57 16.08
C ASP A 51 18.95 2.65 17.02
N LEU A 52 19.65 1.83 17.81
CA LEU A 52 19.04 0.90 18.76
C LEU A 52 18.17 1.60 19.81
N ASN A 53 18.45 2.88 20.12
CA ASN A 53 17.64 3.67 21.05
C ASN A 53 16.22 3.94 20.54
N HIS A 54 15.98 3.77 19.23
CA HIS A 54 14.66 3.86 18.61
C HIS A 54 14.00 2.49 18.42
N ILE A 55 14.59 1.42 18.97
CA ILE A 55 14.03 0.07 18.94
C ILE A 55 13.68 -0.31 20.38
N PHE A 56 12.45 -0.75 20.59
CA PHE A 56 12.04 -1.24 21.89
C PHE A 56 11.30 -2.56 21.80
N PHE A 57 11.33 -3.29 22.92
CA PHE A 57 10.66 -4.57 23.05
C PHE A 57 9.22 -4.30 23.48
N ASN A 58 8.27 -4.70 22.65
CA ASN A 58 6.85 -4.58 22.92
C ASN A 58 6.31 -5.94 23.39
N ILE A 59 6.05 -6.07 24.69
CA ILE A 59 5.50 -7.29 25.28
C ILE A 59 4.07 -7.54 24.75
N LYS A 60 3.65 -8.81 24.70
CA LYS A 60 2.28 -9.16 24.34
C LYS A 60 1.29 -8.53 25.31
N SER A 61 0.27 -7.86 24.79
CA SER A 61 -0.81 -7.27 25.61
C SER A 61 -1.49 -8.29 26.54
N THR A 62 -1.60 -9.57 26.15
CA THR A 62 -2.10 -10.62 27.07
C THR A 62 -1.26 -10.75 28.35
N LEU A 63 0.06 -10.61 28.27
CA LEU A 63 0.95 -10.62 29.44
C LEU A 63 0.84 -9.31 30.23
N ALA A 64 0.81 -8.17 29.54
CA ALA A 64 0.63 -6.87 30.17
C ALA A 64 -0.67 -6.79 30.99
N GLN A 65 -1.80 -7.26 30.46
CA GLN A 65 -3.10 -7.27 31.16
C GLN A 65 -3.09 -8.16 32.40
N LEU A 66 -2.30 -9.22 32.38
CA LEU A 66 -2.08 -10.09 33.54
C LEU A 66 -1.06 -9.53 34.53
N GLY A 67 -0.52 -8.33 34.30
CA GLY A 67 0.44 -7.68 35.18
C GLY A 67 1.88 -8.14 34.97
N VAL A 68 2.25 -8.64 33.79
CA VAL A 68 3.65 -8.90 33.46
C VAL A 68 4.14 -7.84 32.47
N ASN A 69 5.11 -7.03 32.89
CA ASN A 69 5.79 -6.07 32.03
C ASN A 69 7.16 -6.63 31.57
N GLY A 70 7.64 -6.21 30.40
CA GLY A 70 8.92 -6.67 29.84
C GLY A 70 9.72 -5.56 29.17
N ILE A 71 10.75 -5.07 29.85
CA ILE A 71 11.60 -3.98 29.34
C ILE A 71 12.85 -4.59 28.69
N GLY A 72 13.11 -4.28 27.42
CA GLY A 72 14.36 -4.69 26.77
C GLY A 72 15.55 -3.88 27.29
N ILE A 73 16.64 -4.57 27.62
CA ILE A 73 17.85 -3.99 28.21
C ILE A 73 19.01 -4.00 27.21
N GLU A 74 19.13 -5.08 26.43
CA GLU A 74 20.21 -5.28 25.45
C GLU A 74 19.61 -5.85 24.16
N TYR A 75 20.07 -5.34 23.02
CA TYR A 75 19.59 -5.70 21.69
C TYR A 75 20.75 -6.09 20.79
N GLN A 76 20.66 -7.27 20.18
CA GLN A 76 21.59 -7.73 19.15
C GLN A 76 20.80 -8.10 17.90
N LEU A 77 20.97 -7.34 16.82
CA LEU A 77 20.28 -7.57 15.55
C LEU A 77 21.25 -8.09 14.49
N ASP A 78 20.84 -9.12 13.76
CA ASP A 78 21.59 -9.69 12.65
C ASP A 78 20.74 -9.67 11.36
N LYS A 79 21.05 -8.70 10.49
CA LYS A 79 20.40 -8.53 9.19
C LYS A 79 20.71 -9.68 8.21
N GLN A 80 21.89 -10.28 8.31
CA GLN A 80 22.31 -11.32 7.37
C GLN A 80 21.55 -12.62 7.60
N ASN A 81 21.35 -12.98 8.87
CA ASN A 81 20.62 -14.17 9.27
C ASN A 81 19.11 -13.92 9.50
N GLY A 82 18.68 -12.65 9.50
CA GLY A 82 17.28 -12.29 9.72
C GLY A 82 16.81 -12.66 11.13
N CYS A 83 17.63 -12.40 12.14
CA CYS A 83 17.33 -12.73 13.52
C CYS A 83 17.76 -11.61 14.48
N ALA A 84 17.26 -11.69 15.71
CA ALA A 84 17.67 -10.83 16.80
C ALA A 84 17.65 -11.58 18.13
N GLU A 85 18.56 -11.22 19.03
CA GLU A 85 18.55 -11.63 20.42
C GLU A 85 18.33 -10.40 21.30
N VAL A 86 17.38 -10.50 22.23
CA VAL A 86 16.97 -9.41 23.11
C VAL A 86 16.97 -9.90 24.54
N LYS A 87 17.69 -9.18 25.42
CA LYS A 87 17.63 -9.43 26.86
C LYS A 87 16.52 -8.58 27.45
N VAL A 88 15.54 -9.22 28.07
CA VAL A 88 14.32 -8.59 28.58
C VAL A 88 14.24 -8.76 30.09
N HIS A 89 14.06 -7.64 30.80
CA HIS A 89 13.71 -7.62 32.22
C HIS A 89 12.20 -7.77 32.38
N LEU A 90 11.77 -8.92 32.89
CA LEU A 90 10.38 -9.21 33.19
C LEU A 90 10.08 -8.85 34.64
N SER A 91 9.02 -8.07 34.86
CA SER A 91 8.57 -7.68 36.19
C SER A 91 7.08 -7.97 36.38
N ALA A 92 6.74 -8.51 37.55
CA ALA A 92 5.37 -8.71 37.99
C ALA A 92 4.80 -7.45 38.65
N LEU A 93 3.58 -7.10 38.26
CA LEU A 93 2.74 -6.03 38.78
C LEU A 93 1.52 -6.68 39.44
N GLY A 94 1.34 -6.47 40.74
CA GLY A 94 0.28 -7.08 41.51
C GLY A 94 0.40 -8.61 41.68
N LYS A 95 -0.60 -9.19 42.36
CA LYS A 95 -0.63 -10.61 42.72
C LYS A 95 -0.75 -11.53 41.50
N ILE A 96 -1.62 -11.17 40.56
CA ILE A 96 -1.84 -11.95 39.33
C ILE A 96 -0.56 -11.97 38.47
N GLY A 97 0.12 -10.82 38.35
CA GLY A 97 1.39 -10.73 37.63
C GLY A 97 2.46 -11.62 38.24
N ALA A 98 2.55 -11.68 39.57
CA ALA A 98 3.52 -12.52 40.28
C ALA A 98 3.26 -14.02 40.04
N GLU A 99 2.00 -14.44 39.98
CA GLU A 99 1.64 -15.81 39.66
C GLU A 99 1.87 -16.13 38.19
N MET A 100 1.49 -15.25 37.27
CA MET A 100 1.69 -15.44 35.85
C MET A 100 3.18 -15.52 35.50
N LEU A 101 4.01 -14.67 36.11
CA LEU A 101 5.47 -14.68 35.92
C LEU A 101 6.11 -16.03 36.31
N LYS A 102 5.56 -16.72 37.32
CA LYS A 102 6.02 -18.05 37.72
C LYS A 102 5.73 -19.12 36.67
N GLN A 103 4.65 -18.96 35.91
CA GLN A 103 4.21 -19.89 34.85
C GLN A 103 4.94 -19.67 33.52
N ILE A 104 5.66 -18.55 33.35
CA ILE A 104 6.46 -18.29 32.14
C ILE A 104 7.69 -19.20 32.15
N GLU A 105 7.89 -19.91 31.05
CA GLU A 105 8.95 -20.88 30.85
C GLU A 105 9.68 -20.68 29.52
N VAL A 106 10.86 -21.29 29.38
CA VAL A 106 11.59 -21.39 28.11
C VAL A 106 10.69 -22.00 27.04
N GLY A 107 10.73 -21.44 25.83
CA GLY A 107 9.85 -21.78 24.71
C GLY A 107 8.59 -20.93 24.60
N ALA A 108 8.27 -20.08 25.58
CA ALA A 108 7.13 -19.17 25.49
C ALA A 108 7.40 -17.98 24.54
N THR A 109 6.40 -17.61 23.73
CA THR A 109 6.43 -16.39 22.92
C THR A 109 5.89 -15.19 23.68
N ILE A 110 6.71 -14.18 23.93
CA ILE A 110 6.35 -13.13 24.91
C ILE A 110 6.26 -11.71 24.36
N GLY A 111 6.79 -11.42 23.18
CA GLY A 111 6.73 -10.08 22.59
C GLY A 111 7.53 -9.99 21.31
N ARG A 112 7.66 -8.77 20.77
CA ARG A 112 8.33 -8.47 19.50
C ARG A 112 9.06 -7.14 19.57
N LEU A 113 9.87 -6.83 18.57
CA LEU A 113 10.48 -5.51 18.44
C LEU A 113 9.57 -4.58 17.64
N PHE A 114 9.57 -3.31 18.05
CA PHE A 114 9.04 -2.20 17.27
C PHE A 114 10.15 -1.20 16.99
N ALA A 115 10.22 -0.72 15.74
CA ALA A 115 11.16 0.28 15.29
C ALA A 115 10.44 1.64 15.18
N ALA A 116 10.65 2.51 16.17
CA ALA A 116 10.12 3.87 16.20
C ALA A 116 10.96 4.82 15.32
N ASP A 117 10.93 4.58 14.01
CA ASP A 117 11.63 5.43 13.06
C ASP A 117 11.02 6.84 13.02
N GLU A 118 11.79 7.83 13.49
CA GLU A 118 11.44 9.25 13.51
C GLU A 118 11.05 9.83 12.14
N ARG A 119 11.50 9.23 11.04
CA ARG A 119 11.12 9.61 9.68
C ARG A 119 9.67 9.21 9.36
N ARG A 120 9.15 8.20 10.04
CA ARG A 120 7.79 7.65 9.88
C ARG A 120 6.78 8.28 10.85
N ARG A 121 7.26 8.98 11.89
CA ARG A 121 6.43 9.65 12.90
C ARG A 121 5.54 10.71 12.25
N VAL A 122 4.23 10.65 12.53
CA VAL A 122 3.25 11.60 11.99
C VAL A 122 3.45 12.96 12.64
N ARG A 123 3.67 14.00 11.83
CA ARG A 123 3.96 15.37 12.28
C ARG A 123 2.81 16.34 12.17
N ASP A 124 1.84 16.00 11.34
CA ASP A 124 0.73 16.86 10.97
C ASP A 124 -0.61 16.15 11.26
N PRO A 125 -1.47 16.69 12.15
CA PRO A 125 -2.80 16.15 12.40
C PRO A 125 -3.64 15.96 11.14
N ASP A 126 -3.45 16.81 10.13
CA ASP A 126 -4.18 16.74 8.85
C ASP A 126 -3.93 15.43 8.10
N TYR A 127 -2.80 14.77 8.35
CA TYR A 127 -2.54 13.43 7.81
C TYR A 127 -3.56 12.40 8.31
N LEU A 128 -3.85 12.39 9.62
CA LEU A 128 -4.80 11.45 10.23
C LEU A 128 -6.25 11.87 9.97
N LEU A 129 -6.55 13.18 10.00
CA LEU A 129 -7.88 13.71 9.72
C LEU A 129 -8.43 13.25 8.37
N ARG A 130 -7.56 13.18 7.35
CA ARG A 130 -7.91 12.67 6.02
C ARG A 130 -8.34 11.20 5.99
N MET A 131 -8.02 10.41 7.02
CA MET A 131 -8.37 8.99 7.08
C MET A 131 -9.75 8.74 7.72
N PHE A 132 -10.29 9.70 8.48
CA PHE A 132 -11.63 9.59 9.04
C PHE A 132 -12.71 9.64 7.95
N GLY A 133 -13.79 8.89 8.17
CA GLY A 133 -14.88 8.75 7.21
C GLY A 133 -14.53 7.97 5.94
N ARG A 134 -13.28 7.52 5.81
CA ARG A 134 -12.83 6.65 4.71
C ARG A 134 -12.80 5.21 5.15
N SER A 135 -13.05 4.32 4.20
CA SER A 135 -13.11 2.89 4.43
C SER A 135 -12.34 2.10 3.39
N ASP A 136 -11.91 0.90 3.78
CA ASP A 136 -11.44 -0.11 2.86
C ASP A 136 -12.58 -0.66 1.97
N ARG A 137 -12.25 -1.62 1.10
CA ARG A 137 -13.20 -2.22 0.17
C ARG A 137 -14.38 -2.94 0.82
N TRP A 138 -14.21 -3.40 2.04
CA TRP A 138 -15.25 -4.11 2.79
C TRP A 138 -16.08 -3.14 3.64
N GLY A 139 -15.90 -1.83 3.45
CA GLY A 139 -16.58 -0.79 4.20
C GLY A 139 -16.01 -0.59 5.60
N ARG A 140 -14.87 -1.20 5.94
CA ARG A 140 -14.26 -1.07 7.27
C ARG A 140 -13.48 0.24 7.34
N PRO A 141 -13.60 1.00 8.43
CA PRO A 141 -12.99 2.32 8.52
C PRO A 141 -11.46 2.21 8.52
N LEU A 142 -10.79 3.18 7.90
CA LEU A 142 -9.33 3.29 7.89
C LEU A 142 -8.79 3.80 9.23
N LEU A 143 -9.51 4.76 9.82
CA LEU A 143 -9.30 5.29 11.17
C LEU A 143 -10.66 5.67 11.78
N SER A 144 -10.94 5.21 13.01
CA SER A 144 -12.23 5.44 13.67
C SER A 144 -12.15 5.15 15.17
N LEU A 145 -12.79 5.98 16.01
CA LEU A 145 -12.91 5.78 17.45
C LEU A 145 -14.39 5.58 17.84
N GLY A 146 -14.75 4.43 18.39
CA GLY A 146 -16.12 4.18 18.88
C GLY A 146 -17.17 3.87 17.80
N GLY A 147 -16.75 3.47 16.60
CA GLY A 147 -17.63 3.03 15.52
C GLY A 147 -17.44 3.80 14.21
N LEU A 148 -18.11 3.37 13.13
CA LEU A 148 -17.85 3.76 11.73
C LEU A 148 -17.75 5.27 11.44
N HIS A 149 -18.39 6.12 12.24
CA HIS A 149 -18.40 7.58 12.07
C HIS A 149 -17.70 8.34 13.21
N GLY A 150 -17.10 7.64 14.17
CA GLY A 150 -16.58 8.27 15.37
C GLY A 150 -15.25 8.98 15.15
N SER A 151 -15.33 10.30 14.96
CA SER A 151 -14.21 11.24 15.12
C SER A 151 -14.41 12.19 16.30
N ASP A 152 -15.65 12.38 16.77
CA ASP A 152 -16.04 13.47 17.67
C ASP A 152 -15.41 13.39 19.07
N HIS A 153 -14.92 12.21 19.46
CA HIS A 153 -14.26 11.98 20.74
C HIS A 153 -12.74 11.92 20.65
N LEU A 154 -12.15 12.08 19.45
CA LEU A 154 -10.71 12.04 19.27
C LEU A 154 -10.14 13.46 19.17
N ILE A 155 -9.37 13.86 20.17
CA ILE A 155 -8.65 15.13 20.15
C ILE A 155 -7.27 14.87 19.53
N LEU A 156 -6.96 15.55 18.42
CA LEU A 156 -5.66 15.49 17.74
C LEU A 156 -4.94 16.82 17.91
N ASP A 157 -3.82 16.80 18.63
CA ASP A 157 -2.98 17.97 18.86
C ASP A 157 -1.59 17.80 18.27
N LYS A 158 -0.92 18.93 18.02
CA LYS A 158 0.48 18.96 17.64
C LYS A 158 1.33 19.31 18.86
N VAL A 159 2.04 18.32 19.38
CA VAL A 159 2.89 18.42 20.58
C VAL A 159 4.33 18.11 20.17
N ASP A 160 5.28 18.98 20.50
CA ASP A 160 6.71 18.81 20.17
C ASP A 160 6.99 18.45 18.71
N GLY A 161 6.20 19.03 17.80
CA GLY A 161 6.33 18.81 16.34
C GLY A 161 5.81 17.47 15.83
N ARG A 162 5.11 16.68 16.66
CA ARG A 162 4.42 15.43 16.28
C ARG A 162 2.93 15.51 16.58
N THR A 163 2.16 14.66 15.90
CA THR A 163 0.72 14.51 16.15
C THR A 163 0.49 13.54 17.30
N VAL A 164 -0.32 13.98 18.27
CA VAL A 164 -0.74 13.17 19.42
C VAL A 164 -2.26 13.13 19.46
N ALA A 165 -2.81 11.93 19.63
CA ALA A 165 -4.22 11.73 19.95
C ALA A 165 -4.41 11.52 21.44
N TYR A 166 -5.41 12.18 22.03
CA TYR A 166 -5.84 11.89 23.40
C TYR A 166 -7.11 11.04 23.36
N LEU A 167 -6.98 9.78 23.74
CA LEU A 167 -8.10 8.84 23.80
C LEU A 167 -8.78 8.93 25.16
N SER A 168 -10.00 9.46 25.21
CA SER A 168 -10.73 9.54 26.46
C SER A 168 -11.12 8.17 27.00
N LEU A 169 -10.87 8.00 28.29
CA LEU A 169 -11.16 6.79 29.03
C LEU A 169 -12.66 6.70 29.36
N LEU A 170 -13.21 5.50 29.25
CA LEU A 170 -14.53 5.14 29.76
C LEU A 170 -14.50 5.12 31.29
N LYS A 171 -15.67 5.23 31.92
CA LYS A 171 -15.82 5.16 33.38
C LYS A 171 -15.47 3.77 33.90
N GLY A 172 -14.92 3.75 35.11
CA GLY A 172 -14.59 2.52 35.82
C GLY A 172 -13.23 1.94 35.47
N ARG A 173 -12.95 0.79 36.08
CA ARG A 173 -11.71 0.01 35.89
C ARG A 173 -11.99 -1.48 35.79
N GLY A 174 -11.05 -2.21 35.21
CA GLY A 174 -11.12 -3.66 35.08
C GLY A 174 -10.51 -4.37 36.27
N GLU A 175 -11.23 -5.34 36.81
CA GLU A 175 -10.76 -6.26 37.84
C GLU A 175 -10.88 -7.70 37.35
N TYR A 176 -10.14 -8.62 37.96
CA TYR A 176 -10.20 -10.03 37.61
C TYR A 176 -11.01 -10.82 38.63
N ALA A 177 -11.95 -11.63 38.14
CA ALA A 177 -12.60 -12.64 38.95
C ALA A 177 -11.59 -13.70 39.43
N SER A 178 -11.87 -14.33 40.57
CA SER A 178 -10.98 -15.36 41.16
C SER A 178 -10.72 -16.56 40.24
N THR A 179 -11.57 -16.77 39.23
CA THR A 179 -11.38 -17.81 38.20
C THR A 179 -10.11 -17.61 37.36
N ILE A 180 -9.55 -16.40 37.34
CA ILE A 180 -8.31 -16.08 36.59
C ILE A 180 -7.14 -16.99 36.99
N HIS A 181 -7.03 -17.32 38.28
CA HIS A 181 -5.95 -18.14 38.82
C HIS A 181 -5.92 -19.55 38.19
N GLY A 182 -7.10 -20.13 37.92
CA GLY A 182 -7.23 -21.40 37.22
C GLY A 182 -6.92 -21.30 35.71
N PHE A 183 -6.97 -20.09 35.14
CA PHE A 183 -6.73 -19.83 33.73
C PHE A 183 -5.26 -19.53 33.40
N LEU A 184 -4.47 -19.00 34.34
CA LEU A 184 -3.04 -18.67 34.12
C LEU A 184 -2.21 -19.83 33.52
N PRO A 185 -2.33 -21.10 33.98
CA PRO A 185 -1.61 -22.21 33.37
C PRO A 185 -1.99 -22.46 31.91
N THR A 186 -3.24 -22.18 31.53
CA THR A 186 -3.70 -22.27 30.14
C THR A 186 -3.07 -21.18 29.28
N VAL A 187 -2.98 -19.96 29.79
CA VAL A 187 -2.27 -18.85 29.12
C VAL A 187 -0.80 -19.22 28.91
N ALA A 188 -0.12 -19.76 29.92
CA ALA A 188 1.28 -20.18 29.81
C ALA A 188 1.50 -21.24 28.71
N LYS A 189 0.63 -22.25 28.63
CA LYS A 189 0.65 -23.24 27.53
C LYS A 189 0.40 -22.58 26.18
N ALA A 190 -0.52 -21.62 26.10
CA ALA A 190 -0.81 -20.89 24.87
C ALA A 190 0.39 -20.09 24.35
N LEU A 191 1.19 -19.49 25.25
CA LEU A 191 2.41 -18.77 24.87
C LEU A 191 3.43 -19.69 24.20
N LYS A 192 3.54 -20.95 24.64
CA LYS A 192 4.41 -21.96 23.99
C LYS A 192 3.88 -22.38 22.63
N SER A 193 2.56 -22.51 22.49
CA SER A 193 1.90 -22.85 21.22
C SER A 193 1.69 -21.64 20.30
N SER A 194 2.13 -20.45 20.69
CA SER A 194 1.91 -19.18 19.96
C SER A 194 0.43 -18.89 19.65
N LEU A 195 -0.48 -19.28 20.54
CA LEU A 195 -1.92 -19.03 20.42
C LEU A 195 -2.31 -17.72 21.11
N SER A 196 -3.17 -16.93 20.45
CA SER A 196 -3.72 -15.70 21.04
C SER A 196 -4.79 -16.03 22.09
N MET A 197 -4.64 -15.48 23.29
CA MET A 197 -5.59 -15.66 24.41
C MET A 197 -6.28 -14.36 24.84
N ARG A 198 -6.02 -13.24 24.15
CA ARG A 198 -6.53 -11.90 24.51
C ARG A 198 -8.06 -11.86 24.64
N GLU A 199 -8.80 -12.43 23.69
CA GLU A 199 -10.26 -12.40 23.72
C GLU A 199 -10.85 -13.30 24.82
N ILE A 200 -10.19 -14.40 25.15
CA ILE A 200 -10.64 -15.32 26.22
C ILE A 200 -10.39 -14.68 27.59
N LEU A 201 -9.34 -13.87 27.72
CA LEU A 201 -9.03 -13.14 28.95
C LEU A 201 -10.19 -12.25 29.42
N LYS A 202 -10.96 -11.69 28.48
CA LYS A 202 -12.15 -10.85 28.77
C LYS A 202 -13.23 -11.59 29.54
N LEU A 203 -13.31 -12.92 29.44
CA LEU A 203 -14.28 -13.73 30.21
C LEU A 203 -13.98 -13.78 31.71
N HIS A 204 -12.76 -13.40 32.10
CA HIS A 204 -12.31 -13.36 33.49
C HIS A 204 -12.24 -11.93 34.04
N GLN A 205 -12.57 -10.92 33.23
CA GLN A 205 -12.54 -9.51 33.62
C GLN A 205 -13.94 -9.02 33.97
N GLU A 206 -14.06 -8.39 35.14
CA GLU A 206 -15.24 -7.67 35.60
C GLU A 206 -14.97 -6.15 35.51
N TRP A 207 -15.99 -5.35 35.19
CA TRP A 207 -15.83 -3.91 34.96
C TRP A 207 -16.57 -3.12 36.03
N GLU A 208 -15.82 -2.47 36.91
CA GLU A 208 -16.35 -1.75 38.06
C GLU A 208 -16.55 -0.27 37.69
N LEU A 209 -17.80 0.12 37.40
CA LEU A 209 -18.14 1.45 36.87
C LEU A 209 -17.96 2.60 37.86
N ASP A 210 -18.11 2.33 39.16
CA ASP A 210 -18.10 3.35 40.22
C ASP A 210 -16.72 3.54 40.85
N GLN A 211 -15.72 2.75 40.44
CA GLN A 211 -14.35 2.86 40.94
C GLN A 211 -13.56 3.97 40.22
N PRO A 212 -12.73 4.75 40.95
CA PRO A 212 -11.88 5.76 40.34
C PRO A 212 -10.74 5.13 39.54
N ARG A 213 -10.30 5.84 38.50
CA ARG A 213 -9.15 5.46 37.64
C ARG A 213 -7.84 6.01 38.21
N GLU A 214 -7.58 5.69 39.47
CA GLU A 214 -6.36 6.02 40.19
C GLU A 214 -5.36 4.85 40.11
N VAL A 215 -4.08 5.18 40.11
CA VAL A 215 -3.01 4.19 40.00
C VAL A 215 -2.39 4.00 41.38
N ASN A 216 -2.64 2.84 41.99
CA ASN A 216 -2.09 2.51 43.29
C ASN A 216 -0.75 1.80 43.17
N LYS A 217 0.07 1.97 44.21
CA LYS A 217 1.34 1.27 44.35
C LYS A 217 1.12 -0.25 44.37
N ASP A 218 1.98 -0.97 43.65
CA ASP A 218 1.99 -2.43 43.55
C ASP A 218 0.72 -3.05 42.96
N GLU A 219 -0.13 -2.25 42.30
CA GLU A 219 -1.32 -2.69 41.58
C GLU A 219 -1.22 -2.40 40.08
N LEU A 220 -1.91 -3.20 39.28
CA LEU A 220 -2.13 -2.94 37.88
C LEU A 220 -3.52 -2.32 37.71
N LEU A 221 -3.57 -1.14 37.12
CA LEU A 221 -4.82 -0.50 36.71
C LEU A 221 -5.12 -0.88 35.26
N LEU A 222 -6.28 -1.51 35.05
CA LEU A 222 -6.84 -1.74 33.71
C LEU A 222 -7.91 -0.69 33.41
N VAL A 223 -7.67 0.13 32.39
CA VAL A 223 -8.64 1.15 31.93
C VAL A 223 -9.07 0.87 30.49
N ARG A 224 -10.23 1.40 30.09
CA ARG A 224 -10.76 1.20 28.73
C ARG A 224 -10.99 2.50 28.00
N THR A 225 -10.80 2.50 26.69
CA THR A 225 -11.30 3.55 25.78
C THR A 225 -12.43 2.99 24.93
N LEU A 226 -13.08 3.86 24.16
CA LEU A 226 -13.83 3.38 23.00
C LEU A 226 -12.89 2.61 22.05
N PRO A 227 -13.39 1.57 21.34
CA PRO A 227 -12.57 0.83 20.39
C PRO A 227 -11.96 1.74 19.33
N LEU A 228 -10.64 1.67 19.17
CA LEU A 228 -9.92 2.41 18.14
C LEU A 228 -9.61 1.45 16.98
N HIS A 229 -10.09 1.78 15.80
CA HIS A 229 -9.80 1.08 14.56
C HIS A 229 -8.68 1.83 13.83
N ILE A 230 -7.53 1.18 13.62
CA ILE A 230 -6.41 1.74 12.88
C ILE A 230 -6.00 0.76 11.79
N ARG A 231 -5.87 1.23 10.54
CA ARG A 231 -5.40 0.41 9.40
C ARG A 231 -4.22 1.00 8.64
N THR A 232 -3.93 2.28 8.86
CA THR A 232 -3.04 3.06 7.99
C THR A 232 -1.78 3.57 8.69
N VAL A 233 -1.69 3.35 10.00
CA VAL A 233 -0.59 3.76 10.88
C VAL A 233 -0.44 2.76 12.03
N PHE A 234 0.72 2.74 12.68
CA PHE A 234 0.84 2.23 14.04
C PHE A 234 0.48 3.34 15.03
N GLY A 235 -0.14 2.96 16.15
CA GLY A 235 -0.25 3.81 17.34
C GLY A 235 0.82 3.41 18.35
N HIS A 236 1.36 4.37 19.09
CA HIS A 236 2.29 4.13 20.19
C HIS A 236 1.93 5.03 21.38
N VAL A 237 1.83 4.47 22.58
CA VAL A 237 1.54 5.24 23.79
C VAL A 237 2.70 6.19 24.09
N ALA A 238 2.42 7.49 24.10
CA ALA A 238 3.39 8.54 24.42
C ALA A 238 3.53 8.67 25.95
N GLN A 239 4.31 7.76 26.55
CA GLN A 239 4.52 7.64 27.99
C GLN A 239 4.91 8.97 28.67
N GLU A 240 5.69 9.80 28.00
CA GLU A 240 6.15 11.10 28.47
C GLU A 240 5.03 12.14 28.63
N LEU A 241 3.87 11.91 28.02
CA LEU A 241 2.69 12.77 28.14
C LEU A 241 1.69 12.27 29.19
N LEU A 242 1.93 11.09 29.78
CA LEU A 242 1.24 10.68 30.99
C LEU A 242 1.82 11.44 32.20
N SER A 243 1.06 11.50 33.30
CA SER A 243 1.57 12.07 34.55
C SER A 243 2.81 11.31 35.02
N THR A 244 3.78 12.01 35.60
CA THR A 244 5.10 11.46 36.00
C THR A 244 5.04 10.25 36.93
N GLU A 245 3.95 10.11 37.70
CA GLU A 245 3.73 9.02 38.65
C GLU A 245 3.01 7.80 38.04
N VAL A 246 2.68 7.86 36.74
CA VAL A 246 1.93 6.84 36.00
C VAL A 246 2.80 6.31 34.86
N GLN A 247 2.87 5.00 34.77
CA GLN A 247 3.56 4.28 33.71
C GLN A 247 2.59 3.34 32.99
N HIS A 248 2.67 3.32 31.68
CA HIS A 248 2.08 2.30 30.84
C HIS A 248 3.06 1.14 30.72
N THR A 249 2.55 -0.08 30.59
CA THR A 249 3.41 -1.23 30.29
C THR A 249 4.08 -1.09 28.92
N THR A 250 5.06 -1.93 28.65
CA THR A 250 5.72 -2.00 27.33
C THR A 250 4.83 -2.56 26.22
N ALA A 251 3.58 -2.95 26.50
CA ALA A 251 2.58 -3.28 25.48
C ALA A 251 1.99 -2.00 24.85
N SER A 252 2.86 -1.06 24.47
CA SER A 252 2.50 0.30 24.08
C SER A 252 2.17 0.47 22.60
N VAL A 253 2.30 -0.56 21.77
CA VAL A 253 2.12 -0.47 20.30
C VAL A 253 0.79 -1.05 19.84
N LEU A 254 0.02 -0.23 19.13
CA LEU A 254 -1.19 -0.61 18.42
C LEU A 254 -0.84 -0.87 16.95
N GLN A 255 -1.11 -2.10 16.49
CA GLN A 255 -0.85 -2.52 15.10
C GLN A 255 -2.05 -2.25 14.19
N PRO A 256 -1.82 -1.97 12.88
CA PRO A 256 -2.86 -1.64 11.91
C PRO A 256 -3.65 -2.87 11.39
N ASP A 257 -3.51 -4.03 12.01
CA ASP A 257 -4.15 -5.29 11.61
C ASP A 257 -5.40 -5.62 12.45
N THR A 258 -5.72 -4.76 13.42
CA THR A 258 -6.77 -5.02 14.39
C THR A 258 -8.16 -4.69 13.86
N TYR A 259 -9.11 -5.56 14.18
CA TYR A 259 -10.53 -5.32 13.93
C TYR A 259 -11.15 -4.37 14.95
N ALA A 260 -10.52 -4.25 16.13
CA ALA A 260 -10.71 -3.27 17.18
C ALA A 260 -9.44 -3.32 18.06
N SER A 261 -8.55 -2.33 17.94
CA SER A 261 -7.34 -2.25 18.78
C SER A 261 -7.59 -1.45 20.05
N GLY A 262 -6.74 -1.72 21.05
CA GLY A 262 -6.50 -0.79 22.16
C GLY A 262 -7.75 -0.44 22.94
N ASP A 263 -8.63 -1.41 23.19
CA ASP A 263 -9.79 -1.20 24.05
C ASP A 263 -9.38 -1.14 25.52
N VAL A 264 -8.39 -1.93 25.94
CA VAL A 264 -7.86 -1.97 27.32
C VAL A 264 -6.40 -1.51 27.32
N TYR A 265 -6.05 -0.65 28.29
CA TYR A 265 -4.69 -0.17 28.56
C TYR A 265 -4.26 -0.55 29.97
N GLU A 266 -2.97 -0.82 30.13
CA GLU A 266 -2.40 -1.36 31.35
C GLU A 266 -1.43 -0.36 31.99
N LEU A 267 -1.81 0.15 33.17
CA LEU A 267 -1.11 1.24 33.84
C LEU A 267 -0.67 0.81 35.24
N TYR A 268 0.46 1.33 35.71
CA TYR A 268 1.02 1.07 37.05
C TYR A 268 1.82 2.28 37.53
N GLY A 269 2.13 2.36 38.82
CA GLY A 269 2.79 3.53 39.41
C GLY A 269 2.22 3.88 40.78
N ASN A 270 2.11 5.17 41.08
CA ASN A 270 1.57 5.65 42.35
C ASN A 270 1.02 7.07 42.21
N SER A 271 -0.16 7.22 41.60
CA SER A 271 -0.84 8.48 41.38
C SER A 271 -2.25 8.45 41.95
N GLN A 272 -2.53 9.39 42.85
CA GLN A 272 -3.88 9.64 43.40
C GLN A 272 -4.73 10.52 42.47
N ARG A 273 -4.15 11.03 41.39
CA ARG A 273 -4.90 11.77 40.38
C ARG A 273 -5.50 10.80 39.38
N GLU A 274 -6.81 10.94 39.16
CA GLU A 274 -7.53 10.15 38.17
C GLU A 274 -7.01 10.41 36.75
N ILE A 275 -6.77 9.32 36.02
CA ILE A 275 -6.38 9.38 34.61
C ILE A 275 -7.63 9.51 33.76
N THR A 276 -7.56 10.39 32.78
CA THR A 276 -8.70 10.78 31.93
C THR A 276 -8.50 10.38 30.48
N ASP A 277 -7.26 10.40 29.98
CA ASP A 277 -6.95 10.13 28.58
C ASP A 277 -5.67 9.29 28.42
N ILE A 278 -5.58 8.56 27.31
CA ILE A 278 -4.35 7.88 26.87
C ILE A 278 -3.77 8.63 25.67
N PRO A 279 -2.56 9.20 25.78
CA PRO A 279 -1.90 9.87 24.68
C PRO A 279 -1.26 8.85 23.72
N LEU A 280 -1.61 8.92 22.44
CA LEU A 280 -1.02 8.11 21.38
C LEU A 280 -0.31 9.00 20.35
N GLU A 281 0.94 8.69 20.05
CA GLU A 281 1.60 9.13 18.83
C GLU A 281 1.47 8.08 17.72
N PHE A 282 1.78 8.45 16.48
CA PHE A 282 1.55 7.59 15.32
C PHE A 282 2.75 7.47 14.39
N TYR A 283 2.92 6.30 13.80
CA TYR A 283 3.94 6.00 12.80
C TYR A 283 3.29 5.47 11.52
N THR A 284 3.61 6.08 10.39
CA THR A 284 3.06 5.71 9.07
C THR A 284 3.57 4.35 8.60
N LEU A 285 2.75 3.56 7.89
CA LEU A 285 3.13 2.26 7.28
C LEU A 285 3.91 2.40 5.99
N GLU A 286 4.66 1.40 5.57
CA GLU A 286 5.38 1.44 4.29
C GLU A 286 4.51 1.96 3.12
N PRO A 287 5.05 2.76 2.19
CA PRO A 287 4.27 3.56 1.23
C PRO A 287 3.13 2.83 0.51
N TYR A 288 3.32 1.56 0.19
CA TYR A 288 2.37 0.71 -0.51
C TYR A 288 1.17 0.27 0.33
N ARG A 289 1.24 0.34 1.67
CA ARG A 289 0.22 -0.16 2.60
C ARG A 289 -0.53 0.93 3.40
N GLU A 290 -0.25 2.20 3.14
CA GLU A 290 -0.86 3.35 3.84
C GLU A 290 -2.35 3.59 3.52
N HIS A 291 -2.93 2.91 2.52
CA HIS A 291 -4.29 3.18 2.00
C HIS A 291 -4.51 4.64 1.52
N VAL A 292 -3.44 5.32 1.10
CA VAL A 292 -3.54 6.71 0.63
C VAL A 292 -4.12 6.75 -0.78
N TYR A 293 -5.05 7.68 -1.01
CA TYR A 293 -5.70 7.89 -2.30
C TYR A 293 -4.79 8.69 -3.22
N PHE A 294 -4.90 8.44 -4.52
CA PHE A 294 -4.03 9.09 -5.51
C PHE A 294 -4.24 10.60 -5.57
N SER A 295 -5.48 11.07 -5.32
CA SER A 295 -5.81 12.49 -5.23
C SER A 295 -5.07 13.23 -4.13
N ASP A 296 -4.64 12.52 -3.07
CA ASP A 296 -3.91 13.13 -1.95
C ASP A 296 -2.38 13.07 -2.14
N ARG A 297 -1.90 12.60 -3.30
CA ARG A 297 -0.47 12.43 -3.62
C ARG A 297 0.01 13.59 -4.50
N ASP A 298 -0.11 14.83 -4.03
CA ASP A 298 0.19 16.06 -4.78
C ASP A 298 1.58 16.03 -5.44
N GLN A 299 2.60 15.57 -4.71
CA GLN A 299 3.96 15.47 -5.25
C GLN A 299 4.05 14.46 -6.39
N LEU A 300 3.38 13.31 -6.29
CA LEU A 300 3.38 12.31 -7.36
C LEU A 300 2.63 12.84 -8.59
N GLN A 301 1.48 13.50 -8.38
CA GLN A 301 0.73 14.14 -9.46
C GLN A 301 1.58 15.18 -10.19
N SER A 302 2.23 16.07 -9.44
CA SER A 302 3.14 17.09 -10.00
C SER A 302 4.28 16.47 -10.81
N CYS A 303 4.85 15.35 -10.36
CA CYS A 303 5.90 14.64 -11.09
C CYS A 303 5.41 14.03 -12.42
N LEU A 304 4.13 13.68 -12.52
CA LEU A 304 3.54 13.08 -13.72
C LEU A 304 3.09 14.13 -14.74
N GLU A 305 2.78 15.33 -14.29
CA GLU A 305 2.51 16.50 -15.14
C GLU A 305 3.79 17.04 -15.79
N ASP A 306 4.94 16.91 -15.11
CA ASP A 306 6.23 17.25 -15.67
C ASP A 306 6.73 16.18 -16.65
N THR A 307 6.66 16.49 -17.95
CA THR A 307 7.12 15.61 -19.02
C THR A 307 8.61 15.26 -18.88
N HIS A 308 9.47 16.19 -18.48
CA HIS A 308 10.89 15.91 -18.34
C HIS A 308 11.15 14.86 -17.25
N VAL A 309 10.54 15.04 -16.08
CA VAL A 309 10.70 14.12 -14.94
C VAL A 309 10.21 12.71 -15.31
N LEU A 310 9.07 12.60 -16.00
CA LEU A 310 8.54 11.31 -16.45
C LEU A 310 9.47 10.60 -17.45
N PHE A 311 10.08 11.33 -18.39
CA PHE A 311 11.05 10.75 -19.32
C PHE A 311 12.32 10.28 -18.59
N GLU A 312 12.83 11.06 -17.64
CA GLU A 312 13.98 10.65 -16.81
C GLU A 312 13.66 9.39 -16.00
N ALA A 313 12.45 9.28 -15.43
CA ALA A 313 12.02 8.10 -14.71
C ALA A 313 12.13 6.82 -15.57
N PHE A 314 11.72 6.89 -16.84
CA PHE A 314 11.83 5.75 -17.77
C PHE A 314 13.28 5.40 -18.16
N LYS A 315 14.21 6.35 -18.15
CA LYS A 315 15.64 6.08 -18.38
C LYS A 315 16.25 5.19 -17.31
N THR A 316 15.65 5.12 -16.12
CA THR A 316 16.09 4.25 -15.02
C THR A 316 15.75 2.77 -15.24
N ALA A 317 14.91 2.45 -16.24
CA ALA A 317 14.50 1.07 -16.52
C ALA A 317 15.72 0.20 -16.95
N PRO A 318 15.92 -1.00 -16.39
CA PRO A 318 17.17 -1.74 -16.56
C PRO A 318 17.41 -2.27 -17.98
N LYS A 319 18.67 -2.26 -18.41
CA LYS A 319 19.10 -2.92 -19.66
C LYS A 319 19.07 -4.46 -19.50
N PRO A 320 19.02 -5.23 -20.61
CA PRO A 320 18.91 -4.77 -22.00
C PRO A 320 17.46 -4.40 -22.37
N ILE A 321 17.26 -3.63 -23.44
CA ILE A 321 15.96 -3.01 -23.78
C ILE A 321 14.89 -4.06 -24.13
N GLU A 322 15.32 -5.19 -24.69
CA GLU A 322 14.52 -6.33 -25.10
C GLU A 322 13.80 -6.97 -23.91
N ASN A 323 14.30 -6.79 -22.69
CA ASN A 323 13.62 -7.27 -21.50
C ASN A 323 12.40 -6.42 -21.18
N ARG A 324 11.33 -7.09 -20.76
CA ARG A 324 10.17 -6.38 -20.22
C ARG A 324 10.51 -5.89 -18.82
N ALA A 325 10.11 -4.66 -18.51
CA ALA A 325 10.32 -4.05 -17.20
C ALA A 325 9.04 -3.38 -16.74
N ALA A 326 8.74 -3.46 -15.44
CA ALA A 326 7.66 -2.71 -14.81
C ALA A 326 8.01 -2.29 -13.39
N VAL A 327 7.43 -1.19 -12.94
CA VAL A 327 7.45 -0.73 -11.54
C VAL A 327 6.12 -0.09 -11.18
N PHE A 328 5.62 -0.37 -9.98
CA PHE A 328 4.46 0.31 -9.43
C PHE A 328 4.90 1.42 -8.47
N VAL A 329 4.39 2.63 -8.66
CA VAL A 329 4.83 3.83 -7.92
C VAL A 329 3.67 4.45 -7.17
N VAL A 330 3.86 4.70 -5.88
CA VAL A 330 2.83 5.22 -4.98
C VAL A 330 3.20 6.55 -4.32
N LYS A 331 4.46 7.00 -4.39
CA LYS A 331 4.95 8.27 -3.83
C LYS A 331 5.78 9.07 -4.83
N GLY A 332 5.75 10.40 -4.71
CA GLY A 332 6.56 11.32 -5.54
C GLY A 332 8.06 11.14 -5.29
N GLU A 333 8.49 11.07 -4.03
CA GLU A 333 9.89 10.80 -3.69
C GLU A 333 10.39 9.45 -4.26
N GLN A 334 9.53 8.42 -4.26
CA GLN A 334 9.85 7.14 -4.90
C GLN A 334 10.05 7.32 -6.42
N PHE A 335 9.18 8.08 -7.07
CA PHE A 335 9.24 8.37 -8.51
C PHE A 335 10.53 9.10 -8.90
N LEU A 336 10.92 10.11 -8.11
CA LEU A 336 12.13 10.92 -8.34
C LEU A 336 13.42 10.13 -8.12
N ASN A 337 13.38 9.10 -7.27
CA ASN A 337 14.55 8.29 -6.89
C ASN A 337 14.49 6.86 -7.45
N LEU A 338 13.82 6.65 -8.60
CA LEU A 338 13.81 5.34 -9.24
C LEU A 338 15.21 4.91 -9.63
N LYS A 339 15.52 3.64 -9.37
CA LYS A 339 16.79 3.00 -9.71
C LYS A 339 16.54 1.69 -10.46
N PRO A 340 17.49 1.17 -11.24
CA PRO A 340 17.32 -0.09 -11.96
C PRO A 340 16.81 -1.24 -11.07
N GLU A 341 17.25 -1.32 -9.82
CA GLU A 341 16.89 -2.40 -8.88
C GLU A 341 15.45 -2.30 -8.36
N THR A 342 14.77 -1.18 -8.59
CA THR A 342 13.35 -0.99 -8.24
C THR A 342 12.41 -1.58 -9.29
N TRP A 343 12.90 -1.79 -10.51
CA TRP A 343 12.11 -2.37 -11.60
C TRP A 343 12.14 -3.89 -11.54
N ILE A 344 11.00 -4.51 -11.77
CA ILE A 344 10.94 -5.96 -12.01
C ILE A 344 11.17 -6.19 -13.49
N THR A 345 12.24 -6.90 -13.81
CA THR A 345 12.60 -7.26 -15.19
C THR A 345 12.39 -8.73 -15.46
N ARG A 346 11.82 -9.06 -16.62
CA ARG A 346 11.58 -10.43 -17.06
C ARG A 346 12.01 -10.61 -18.52
N THR A 347 12.77 -11.67 -18.77
CA THR A 347 13.07 -12.14 -20.12
C THR A 347 11.86 -12.89 -20.65
N SER A 348 11.14 -12.30 -21.60
CA SER A 348 10.00 -12.96 -22.22
C SER A 348 10.46 -13.84 -23.38
N ARG A 349 10.34 -15.17 -23.25
CA ARG A 349 10.32 -16.08 -24.39
C ARG A 349 8.87 -16.46 -24.65
N PHE A 350 8.22 -15.76 -25.58
CA PHE A 350 6.87 -16.18 -25.99
C PHE A 350 6.98 -17.55 -26.68
N GLN A 351 6.30 -18.55 -26.12
CA GLN A 351 6.13 -19.85 -26.75
C GLN A 351 4.72 -19.91 -27.35
N GLU A 352 4.60 -20.37 -28.59
CA GLU A 352 3.29 -20.59 -29.21
C GLU A 352 2.50 -21.59 -28.36
N PHE A 353 1.26 -21.24 -28.03
CA PHE A 353 0.42 -22.12 -27.23
C PHE A 353 0.00 -23.36 -28.03
N PRO A 354 -0.21 -24.52 -27.36
CA PRO A 354 -0.70 -25.72 -28.01
C PRO A 354 -2.02 -25.43 -28.73
N LYS A 355 -2.16 -25.96 -29.95
CA LYS A 355 -3.40 -25.89 -30.73
C LYS A 355 -4.42 -26.93 -30.21
N TRP A 356 -5.56 -27.03 -30.90
CA TRP A 356 -6.75 -27.78 -30.46
C TRP A 356 -6.43 -29.18 -29.89
N GLY A 357 -7.11 -29.55 -28.80
CA GLY A 357 -7.02 -30.88 -28.16
C GLY A 357 -6.23 -30.93 -26.84
N HIS A 358 -5.57 -29.84 -26.42
CA HIS A 358 -4.75 -29.81 -25.19
C HIS A 358 -5.13 -28.68 -24.21
N GLY A 359 -6.43 -28.54 -23.89
CA GLY A 359 -6.94 -27.43 -23.08
C GLY A 359 -6.25 -27.23 -21.73
N ALA A 360 -6.00 -28.30 -20.97
CA ALA A 360 -5.32 -28.22 -19.67
C ALA A 360 -3.87 -27.73 -19.79
N ARG A 361 -3.13 -28.24 -20.80
CA ARG A 361 -1.75 -27.81 -21.06
C ARG A 361 -1.72 -26.35 -21.52
N GLN A 362 -2.66 -25.95 -22.36
CA GLN A 362 -2.78 -24.57 -22.81
C GLN A 362 -3.07 -23.63 -21.62
N ALA A 363 -4.00 -23.98 -20.73
CA ALA A 363 -4.30 -23.19 -19.53
C ALA A 363 -3.05 -23.01 -18.65
N LEU A 364 -2.32 -24.09 -18.37
CA LEU A 364 -1.07 -24.03 -17.59
C LEU A 364 0.00 -23.14 -18.25
N MET A 365 0.15 -23.21 -19.58
CA MET A 365 1.10 -22.36 -20.30
C MET A 365 0.68 -20.88 -20.27
N VAL A 366 -0.62 -20.58 -20.34
CA VAL A 366 -1.14 -19.22 -20.21
C VAL A 366 -0.86 -18.67 -18.82
N GLU A 367 -1.12 -19.44 -17.76
CA GLU A 367 -0.82 -19.03 -16.38
C GLU A 367 0.67 -18.72 -16.20
N ARG A 368 1.55 -19.61 -16.66
CA ARG A 368 3.00 -19.37 -16.64
C ARG A 368 3.41 -18.11 -17.40
N PHE A 369 2.78 -17.84 -18.55
CA PHE A 369 3.07 -16.65 -19.33
C PHE A 369 2.62 -15.36 -18.61
N ILE A 370 1.49 -15.42 -17.90
CA ILE A 370 0.98 -14.34 -17.06
C ILE A 370 1.96 -14.06 -15.91
N GLU A 371 2.41 -15.09 -15.20
CA GLU A 371 3.38 -14.97 -14.09
C GLU A 371 4.75 -14.42 -14.52
N GLN A 372 5.12 -14.66 -15.78
CA GLN A 372 6.34 -14.12 -16.39
C GLN A 372 6.23 -12.63 -16.77
N GLN A 373 5.04 -12.01 -16.68
CA GLN A 373 4.93 -10.57 -16.93
C GLN A 373 5.53 -9.78 -15.78
N PRO A 374 6.30 -8.71 -16.04
CA PRO A 374 6.90 -7.91 -14.98
C PRO A 374 5.87 -7.16 -14.12
N SER A 375 4.67 -6.90 -14.66
CA SER A 375 3.56 -6.29 -13.91
C SER A 375 2.81 -7.27 -13.02
N TYR A 376 2.90 -8.59 -13.28
CA TYR A 376 2.19 -9.63 -12.52
C TYR A 376 2.32 -9.49 -11.01
N PRO A 377 3.54 -9.42 -10.43
CA PRO A 377 3.67 -9.46 -8.97
C PRO A 377 3.06 -8.22 -8.30
N PHE A 378 3.07 -7.04 -8.95
CA PHE A 378 2.37 -5.86 -8.45
C PHE A 378 0.84 -6.03 -8.50
N LEU A 379 0.32 -6.48 -9.64
CA LEU A 379 -1.11 -6.68 -9.82
C LEU A 379 -1.63 -7.77 -8.87
N LYS A 380 -0.85 -8.84 -8.65
CA LYS A 380 -1.15 -9.90 -7.69
C LYS A 380 -1.16 -9.37 -6.26
N ALA A 381 -0.17 -8.56 -5.87
CA ALA A 381 -0.13 -7.99 -4.53
C ALA A 381 -1.25 -6.98 -4.27
N ILE A 382 -1.71 -6.24 -5.28
CA ILE A 382 -2.91 -5.42 -5.19
C ILE A 382 -4.14 -6.31 -4.97
N ASP A 383 -4.30 -7.36 -5.76
CA ASP A 383 -5.43 -8.29 -5.67
C ASP A 383 -5.50 -8.99 -4.28
N ASP A 384 -4.33 -9.34 -3.74
CA ASP A 384 -4.15 -9.93 -2.41
C ASP A 384 -4.23 -8.91 -1.26
N SER A 385 -4.46 -7.61 -1.56
CA SER A 385 -4.48 -6.52 -0.57
C SER A 385 -3.15 -6.32 0.19
N SER A 386 -2.03 -6.80 -0.36
CA SER A 386 -0.68 -6.52 0.12
C SER A 386 -0.17 -5.14 -0.32
N ILE A 387 -0.71 -4.61 -1.42
CA ILE A 387 -0.65 -3.20 -1.81
C ILE A 387 -2.05 -2.64 -1.64
N THR A 388 -2.18 -1.55 -0.87
CA THR A 388 -3.47 -0.91 -0.57
C THR A 388 -3.49 0.58 -0.92
N SER A 389 -2.32 1.21 -1.04
CA SER A 389 -2.19 2.59 -1.52
C SER A 389 -2.41 2.67 -3.04
N GLN A 390 -3.06 3.76 -3.47
CA GLN A 390 -3.26 4.03 -4.89
C GLN A 390 -2.00 4.59 -5.53
N GLY A 391 -1.76 4.26 -6.80
CA GLY A 391 -0.55 4.62 -7.52
C GLY A 391 -0.66 4.37 -9.02
N ILE A 392 0.49 4.38 -9.69
CA ILE A 392 0.59 4.21 -11.14
C ILE A 392 1.54 3.06 -11.49
N LEU A 393 1.33 2.48 -12.67
CA LEU A 393 2.22 1.46 -13.23
C LEU A 393 3.04 2.07 -14.37
N LEU A 394 4.37 2.04 -14.24
CA LEU A 394 5.28 2.30 -15.35
C LEU A 394 5.67 0.96 -15.97
N THR A 395 5.50 0.79 -17.27
CA THR A 395 5.95 -0.40 -18.00
C THR A 395 6.75 -0.03 -19.23
N ARG A 396 7.84 -0.73 -19.53
CA ARG A 396 8.60 -0.47 -20.77
C ARG A 396 7.74 -0.71 -22.01
N TYR A 397 7.02 -1.82 -22.02
CA TYR A 397 6.11 -2.20 -23.09
C TYR A 397 4.67 -2.13 -22.58
N PHE A 398 3.71 -1.84 -23.46
CA PHE A 398 2.29 -1.91 -23.11
C PHE A 398 1.95 -3.28 -22.48
N PRO A 399 1.16 -3.32 -21.38
CA PRO A 399 0.82 -4.58 -20.72
C PRO A 399 0.18 -5.59 -21.68
N SER A 400 0.58 -6.86 -21.54
CA SER A 400 0.06 -7.92 -22.41
C SER A 400 -1.46 -8.11 -22.24
N PRO A 401 -2.22 -8.37 -23.31
CA PRO A 401 -3.64 -8.72 -23.25
C PRO A 401 -3.97 -9.90 -22.33
N PHE A 402 -3.03 -10.82 -22.11
CA PHE A 402 -3.19 -11.91 -21.14
C PHE A 402 -3.35 -11.44 -19.70
N MET A 403 -2.91 -10.22 -19.38
CA MET A 403 -3.08 -9.60 -18.06
C MET A 403 -4.47 -9.01 -17.84
N LYS A 404 -5.36 -9.02 -18.86
CA LYS A 404 -6.70 -8.39 -18.81
C LYS A 404 -7.49 -8.76 -17.55
N ARG A 405 -7.52 -10.05 -17.18
CA ARG A 405 -8.25 -10.51 -15.97
C ARG A 405 -7.76 -9.82 -14.70
N MET A 406 -6.44 -9.62 -14.57
CA MET A 406 -5.86 -8.99 -13.39
C MET A 406 -6.03 -7.47 -13.45
N LEU A 407 -5.77 -6.86 -14.61
CA LEU A 407 -5.89 -5.41 -14.80
C LEU A 407 -7.30 -4.87 -14.52
N LEU A 408 -8.32 -5.68 -14.80
CA LEU A 408 -9.72 -5.33 -14.64
C LEU A 408 -10.33 -5.91 -13.35
N SER A 409 -9.53 -6.45 -12.43
CA SER A 409 -10.05 -6.87 -11.13
C SER A 409 -10.47 -5.64 -10.31
N ASP A 410 -11.48 -5.80 -9.45
CA ASP A 410 -11.98 -4.70 -8.59
C ASP A 410 -10.86 -4.07 -7.75
N GLN A 411 -9.92 -4.88 -7.25
CA GLN A 411 -8.79 -4.37 -6.47
C GLN A 411 -7.82 -3.56 -7.30
N VAL A 412 -7.46 -4.06 -8.48
CA VAL A 412 -6.57 -3.33 -9.37
C VAL A 412 -7.21 -2.03 -9.81
N GLN A 413 -8.49 -2.00 -10.16
CA GLN A 413 -9.17 -0.75 -10.52
C GLN A 413 -9.15 0.29 -9.38
N ARG A 414 -9.25 -0.16 -8.12
CA ARG A 414 -9.18 0.72 -6.95
C ARG A 414 -7.78 1.30 -6.74
N CYS A 415 -6.72 0.53 -6.95
CA CYS A 415 -5.35 0.98 -6.64
C CYS A 415 -4.60 1.56 -7.86
N LEU A 416 -4.84 1.05 -9.06
CA LEU A 416 -4.16 1.46 -10.29
C LEU A 416 -4.86 2.68 -10.90
N LYS A 417 -4.21 3.85 -10.83
CA LYS A 417 -4.74 5.13 -11.31
C LYS A 417 -4.10 5.64 -12.59
N GLY A 418 -3.18 4.88 -13.17
CA GLY A 418 -2.66 5.14 -14.50
C GLY A 418 -1.64 4.10 -14.93
N ILE A 419 -1.58 3.83 -16.23
CA ILE A 419 -0.56 3.01 -16.85
C ILE A 419 0.23 3.88 -17.82
N TYR A 420 1.53 3.99 -17.61
CA TYR A 420 2.44 4.71 -18.50
C TYR A 420 3.37 3.72 -19.18
N PHE A 421 3.56 3.83 -20.49
CA PHE A 421 4.46 2.95 -21.23
C PHE A 421 5.27 3.65 -22.34
N GLN A 422 6.42 3.08 -22.70
CA GLN A 422 7.31 3.61 -23.75
C GLN A 422 7.01 3.02 -25.14
N TYR A 423 6.82 1.70 -25.23
CA TYR A 423 6.67 1.00 -26.51
C TYR A 423 5.34 0.25 -26.57
N ALA A 424 4.62 0.36 -27.68
CA ALA A 424 3.30 -0.26 -27.85
C ALA A 424 3.35 -1.79 -27.84
N SER A 425 4.45 -2.40 -28.29
CA SER A 425 4.62 -3.85 -28.35
C SER A 425 6.09 -4.24 -28.26
N GLN A 426 6.40 -5.35 -27.61
CA GLN A 426 7.76 -5.91 -27.63
C GLN A 426 8.12 -6.45 -29.02
N SER A 427 7.19 -7.14 -29.67
CA SER A 427 7.44 -7.81 -30.96
C SER A 427 7.25 -6.88 -32.16
N HIS A 428 6.45 -5.82 -31.99
CA HIS A 428 6.06 -4.92 -33.07
C HIS A 428 6.36 -3.44 -32.79
N LEU A 429 7.11 -3.14 -31.73
CA LEU A 429 7.52 -1.79 -31.31
C LEU A 429 6.37 -0.79 -31.24
N ASP A 430 6.16 0.02 -32.27
CA ASP A 430 5.17 1.11 -32.30
C ASP A 430 3.76 0.68 -32.71
N PHE A 431 3.53 -0.62 -32.96
CA PHE A 431 2.24 -1.11 -33.44
C PHE A 431 1.52 -1.95 -32.38
N PHE A 432 0.27 -1.58 -32.12
CA PHE A 432 -0.67 -2.38 -31.33
C PHE A 432 -1.29 -3.50 -32.17
N SER A 433 -1.39 -4.70 -31.59
CA SER A 433 -2.19 -5.78 -32.13
C SER A 433 -3.70 -5.49 -32.00
N ALA A 434 -4.55 -6.35 -32.56
CA ALA A 434 -5.99 -6.25 -32.38
C ALA A 434 -6.38 -6.44 -30.90
N GLU A 435 -5.73 -7.38 -30.22
CA GLU A 435 -5.92 -7.69 -28.81
C GLU A 435 -5.44 -6.55 -27.91
N ASP A 436 -4.31 -5.91 -28.24
CA ASP A 436 -3.83 -4.75 -27.49
C ASP A 436 -4.84 -3.59 -27.54
N ARG A 437 -5.45 -3.35 -28.71
CA ARG A 437 -6.51 -2.33 -28.85
C ARG A 437 -7.76 -2.68 -28.08
N ALA A 438 -8.17 -3.95 -28.11
CA ALA A 438 -9.30 -4.40 -27.30
C ALA A 438 -9.04 -4.12 -25.81
N LEU A 439 -7.82 -4.43 -25.32
CA LEU A 439 -7.43 -4.11 -23.95
C LEU A 439 -7.45 -2.60 -23.67
N LEU A 440 -6.98 -1.74 -24.57
CA LEU A 440 -7.05 -0.27 -24.41
C LEU A 440 -8.49 0.21 -24.21
N HIS A 441 -9.42 -0.30 -25.02
CA HIS A 441 -10.84 0.02 -24.89
C HIS A 441 -11.42 -0.44 -23.55
N ASP A 442 -11.07 -1.66 -23.11
CA ASP A 442 -11.49 -2.15 -21.81
C ASP A 442 -10.94 -1.27 -20.67
N LEU A 443 -9.64 -0.97 -20.66
CA LEU A 443 -9.02 -0.12 -19.64
C LEU A 443 -9.69 1.26 -19.57
N ASN A 444 -9.96 1.89 -20.73
CA ASN A 444 -10.69 3.15 -20.80
C ASN A 444 -12.11 3.04 -20.22
N LYS A 445 -12.84 1.96 -20.54
CA LYS A 445 -14.20 1.71 -20.02
C LYS A 445 -14.21 1.52 -18.50
N PHE A 446 -13.16 0.91 -17.94
CA PHE A 446 -12.98 0.71 -16.50
C PHE A 446 -12.31 1.92 -15.80
N ALA A 447 -12.19 3.06 -16.50
CA ALA A 447 -11.60 4.30 -15.99
C ALA A 447 -10.14 4.15 -15.50
N ILE A 448 -9.37 3.28 -16.14
CA ILE A 448 -7.92 3.17 -15.96
C ILE A 448 -7.26 3.94 -17.09
N PRO A 449 -6.73 5.15 -16.85
CA PRO A 449 -6.13 5.96 -17.92
C PRO A 449 -4.81 5.35 -18.37
N VAL A 450 -4.57 5.39 -19.68
CA VAL A 450 -3.38 4.82 -20.32
C VAL A 450 -2.63 5.91 -21.06
N PHE A 451 -1.34 6.03 -20.77
CA PHE A 451 -0.45 7.07 -21.28
C PHE A 451 0.72 6.45 -22.05
N TRP A 452 0.94 6.93 -23.27
CA TRP A 452 2.13 6.64 -24.06
C TRP A 452 3.14 7.77 -23.85
N VAL A 453 4.29 7.43 -23.27
CA VAL A 453 5.46 8.31 -23.18
C VAL A 453 6.25 8.14 -24.48
N ASP A 454 5.91 8.97 -25.46
CA ASP A 454 6.41 8.84 -26.82
C ASP A 454 7.78 9.52 -26.99
N GLU A 455 8.83 8.70 -27.05
CA GLU A 455 10.21 9.13 -27.29
C GLU A 455 10.41 9.83 -28.64
N THR A 456 9.59 9.53 -29.66
CA THR A 456 9.76 10.13 -30.99
C THR A 456 9.29 11.58 -31.01
N SER A 457 8.15 11.87 -30.37
CA SER A 457 7.58 13.22 -30.33
C SER A 457 7.97 14.01 -29.09
N HIS A 458 8.63 13.37 -28.11
CA HIS A 458 8.88 13.91 -26.78
C HIS A 458 7.61 14.42 -26.09
N LYS A 459 6.51 13.66 -26.22
CA LYS A 459 5.21 13.98 -25.63
C LYS A 459 4.63 12.82 -24.86
N VAL A 460 3.80 13.17 -23.89
CA VAL A 460 2.90 12.23 -23.22
C VAL A 460 1.54 12.30 -23.92
N LEU A 461 1.08 11.15 -24.40
CA LEU A 461 -0.19 11.00 -25.09
C LEU A 461 -1.12 10.14 -24.25
N GLN A 462 -2.39 10.51 -24.09
CA GLN A 462 -3.38 9.69 -23.40
C GLN A 462 -4.27 8.98 -24.42
N PHE A 463 -4.57 7.70 -24.18
CA PHE A 463 -5.59 7.00 -24.95
C PHE A 463 -6.98 7.58 -24.61
N VAL A 464 -7.67 8.08 -25.61
CA VAL A 464 -9.00 8.67 -25.48
C VAL A 464 -9.94 8.03 -26.50
N GLN A 465 -11.07 7.50 -26.03
CA GLN A 465 -12.15 7.04 -26.87
C GLN A 465 -13.19 8.14 -27.08
N LYS A 466 -13.56 8.39 -28.33
CA LYS A 466 -14.60 9.36 -28.64
C LYS A 466 -15.98 8.74 -28.36
N PRO A 467 -16.89 9.42 -27.63
CA PRO A 467 -18.24 8.91 -27.36
C PRO A 467 -18.99 8.53 -28.64
N GLY A 468 -19.59 7.35 -28.67
CA GLY A 468 -20.35 6.85 -29.83
C GLY A 468 -19.50 6.31 -30.99
N TYR A 469 -18.17 6.21 -30.84
CA TYR A 469 -17.28 5.60 -31.82
C TYR A 469 -16.57 4.37 -31.24
N ASP A 470 -16.41 3.34 -32.07
CA ASP A 470 -15.68 2.11 -31.74
C ASP A 470 -14.14 2.26 -31.87
N SER A 471 -13.64 3.50 -31.89
CA SER A 471 -12.22 3.78 -32.06
C SER A 471 -11.74 4.83 -31.06
N GLY A 472 -10.51 4.62 -30.56
CA GLY A 472 -9.80 5.55 -29.71
C GLY A 472 -8.41 5.86 -30.27
N LEU A 473 -7.83 6.98 -29.83
CA LEU A 473 -6.51 7.43 -30.27
C LEU A 473 -5.67 7.89 -29.08
N PHE A 474 -4.36 7.87 -29.26
CA PHE A 474 -3.44 8.54 -28.35
C PHE A 474 -3.37 10.02 -28.72
N VAL A 475 -3.76 10.88 -27.78
CA VAL A 475 -3.92 12.31 -27.95
C VAL A 475 -3.01 13.05 -26.97
N PRO A 476 -2.30 14.12 -27.38
CA PRO A 476 -1.55 14.96 -26.45
C PRO A 476 -2.47 15.52 -25.36
N LEU A 477 -2.00 15.55 -24.10
CA LEU A 477 -2.81 15.92 -22.93
C LEU A 477 -3.56 17.25 -23.12
N GLY A 478 -2.88 18.30 -23.58
CA GLY A 478 -3.48 19.61 -23.83
C GLY A 478 -4.41 19.71 -25.06
N LYS A 479 -4.69 18.60 -25.76
CA LYS A 479 -5.53 18.54 -26.96
C LYS A 479 -6.70 17.56 -26.84
N ILE A 480 -6.92 16.98 -25.66
CA ILE A 480 -8.00 16.00 -25.43
C ILE A 480 -9.37 16.60 -25.73
N GLU A 481 -9.67 17.78 -25.19
CA GLU A 481 -10.96 18.45 -25.44
C GLU A 481 -11.13 18.79 -26.93
N THR A 482 -10.08 19.28 -27.58
CA THR A 482 -10.06 19.53 -29.03
C THR A 482 -10.39 18.27 -29.81
N PHE A 483 -9.82 17.12 -29.44
CA PHE A 483 -10.08 15.82 -30.07
C PHE A 483 -11.52 15.35 -29.84
N LEU A 484 -12.02 15.41 -28.61
CA LEU A 484 -13.40 15.02 -28.28
C LEU A 484 -14.42 15.84 -29.08
N ASN A 485 -14.14 17.13 -29.27
CA ASN A 485 -14.96 18.06 -30.06
C ASN A 485 -14.59 18.09 -31.56
N SER A 486 -13.75 17.17 -32.04
CA SER A 486 -13.34 17.19 -33.44
C SER A 486 -14.15 16.27 -34.35
N THR A 487 -14.22 16.61 -35.62
CA THR A 487 -14.67 15.68 -36.67
C THR A 487 -13.47 14.90 -37.17
N VAL A 488 -13.58 13.56 -37.11
CA VAL A 488 -12.52 12.64 -37.53
C VAL A 488 -12.74 12.22 -38.97
N PHE A 489 -11.72 12.42 -39.80
CA PHE A 489 -11.69 11.90 -41.17
C PHE A 489 -10.68 10.74 -41.25
N GLY A 490 -11.15 9.59 -41.72
CA GLY A 490 -10.31 8.45 -42.06
C GLY A 490 -9.88 8.55 -43.51
N ILE A 491 -8.58 8.68 -43.77
CA ILE A 491 -8.02 8.66 -45.12
C ILE A 491 -7.37 7.29 -45.33
N TYR A 492 -7.83 6.58 -46.36
CA TYR A 492 -7.35 5.24 -46.71
C TYR A 492 -6.54 5.34 -48.02
N GLY A 493 -5.38 4.70 -48.05
CA GLY A 493 -4.48 4.70 -49.21
C GLY A 493 -3.91 3.31 -49.48
N SER A 494 -3.49 3.07 -50.72
CA SER A 494 -2.82 1.83 -51.13
C SER A 494 -1.40 1.76 -50.55
N ASN A 495 -1.01 0.60 -50.02
CA ASN A 495 0.38 0.34 -49.63
C ASN A 495 1.33 0.15 -50.82
N LEU A 496 0.81 0.13 -52.06
CA LEU A 496 1.60 -0.04 -53.28
C LEU A 496 2.15 1.29 -53.82
N LEU A 497 1.71 2.41 -53.27
CA LEU A 497 2.15 3.74 -53.68
C LEU A 497 3.04 4.33 -52.58
N GLU A 498 4.33 4.42 -52.88
CA GLU A 498 5.31 5.11 -52.06
C GLU A 498 5.42 6.58 -52.49
N GLY A 499 5.38 7.51 -51.55
CA GLY A 499 5.46 8.94 -51.85
C GLY A 499 5.18 9.83 -50.63
N ASN A 500 5.63 11.08 -50.70
CA ASN A 500 5.27 12.11 -49.73
C ASN A 500 3.97 12.78 -50.18
N PHE A 501 2.86 12.48 -49.49
CA PHE A 501 1.53 13.03 -49.78
C PHE A 501 1.16 14.22 -48.89
N GLU A 502 2.12 14.82 -48.19
CA GLU A 502 1.85 15.90 -47.23
C GLU A 502 1.17 17.10 -47.91
N THR A 503 1.60 17.47 -49.12
CA THR A 503 1.06 18.63 -49.83
C THR A 503 -0.40 18.40 -50.23
N GLU A 504 -0.71 17.23 -50.77
CA GLU A 504 -2.05 16.81 -51.18
C GLU A 504 -2.97 16.74 -49.97
N LEU A 505 -2.50 16.13 -48.87
CA LEU A 505 -3.22 16.10 -47.61
C LEU A 505 -3.50 17.52 -47.11
N ARG A 506 -2.49 18.41 -47.07
CA ARG A 506 -2.70 19.81 -46.66
C ARG A 506 -3.71 20.55 -47.54
N LYS A 507 -3.71 20.31 -48.85
CA LYS A 507 -4.70 20.89 -49.77
C LYS A 507 -6.11 20.38 -49.46
N LEU A 508 -6.27 19.07 -49.28
CA LEU A 508 -7.54 18.46 -48.87
C LEU A 508 -8.04 19.07 -47.56
N LEU A 509 -7.16 19.23 -46.56
CA LEU A 509 -7.49 19.83 -45.27
C LEU A 509 -8.00 21.27 -45.40
N LYS A 510 -7.29 22.10 -46.17
CA LYS A 510 -7.69 23.48 -46.40
C LYS A 510 -9.07 23.55 -47.06
N GLY A 511 -9.29 22.75 -48.10
CA GLY A 511 -10.59 22.65 -48.77
C GLY A 511 -11.70 22.24 -47.81
N VAL A 512 -11.47 21.23 -46.96
CA VAL A 512 -12.45 20.81 -45.94
C VAL A 512 -12.78 21.95 -44.98
N ILE A 513 -11.78 22.73 -44.53
CA ILE A 513 -11.98 23.89 -43.64
C ILE A 513 -12.79 24.99 -44.32
N GLU A 514 -12.47 25.31 -45.57
CA GLU A 514 -13.19 26.30 -46.40
C GLU A 514 -14.65 25.89 -46.60
N MET A 515 -14.91 24.62 -46.93
CA MET A 515 -16.26 24.07 -47.10
C MET A 515 -17.14 24.24 -45.86
N ARG A 516 -16.57 24.32 -44.64
CA ARG A 516 -17.34 24.51 -43.39
C ARG A 516 -18.05 25.86 -43.33
N GLN A 517 -17.61 26.84 -44.12
CA GLN A 517 -18.24 28.16 -44.16
C GLN A 517 -19.62 28.11 -44.83
N GLU A 518 -19.82 27.17 -45.74
CA GLU A 518 -21.01 27.09 -46.61
C GLU A 518 -21.86 25.83 -46.35
N MET A 519 -21.25 24.72 -45.91
CA MET A 519 -21.97 23.46 -45.67
C MET A 519 -22.71 23.43 -44.32
N ASN A 520 -24.02 23.18 -44.39
CA ASN A 520 -24.84 22.85 -43.23
C ASN A 520 -24.89 21.33 -42.97
N HIS A 521 -23.72 20.71 -42.71
CA HIS A 521 -23.65 19.30 -42.34
C HIS A 521 -23.42 19.14 -40.83
N PRO A 522 -24.13 18.22 -40.12
CA PRO A 522 -24.02 18.06 -38.67
C PRO A 522 -22.58 17.87 -38.15
N LEU A 523 -21.74 17.17 -38.93
CA LEU A 523 -20.33 16.92 -38.62
C LEU A 523 -19.38 18.04 -39.09
N LEU A 524 -19.83 19.07 -39.81
CA LEU A 524 -18.96 20.16 -40.29
C LEU A 524 -19.31 21.54 -39.75
N LYS A 525 -20.29 21.64 -38.83
CA LYS A 525 -20.69 22.90 -38.18
C LYS A 525 -19.50 23.63 -37.53
N LYS A 526 -19.53 24.97 -37.54
CA LYS A 526 -18.50 25.89 -36.99
C LYS A 526 -18.04 25.61 -35.56
N ARG A 527 -18.84 24.90 -34.75
CA ARG A 527 -18.54 24.63 -33.32
C ARG A 527 -17.55 23.48 -33.08
N TYR A 528 -17.28 22.64 -34.08
CA TYR A 528 -16.39 21.48 -33.93
C TYR A 528 -14.99 21.79 -34.51
N THR A 529 -13.91 21.26 -33.95
CA THR A 529 -12.57 21.26 -34.59
C THR A 529 -12.48 20.13 -35.63
N SER A 530 -11.42 20.04 -36.45
CA SER A 530 -11.22 18.91 -37.36
C SER A 530 -9.92 18.17 -37.03
N CYS A 531 -9.98 16.84 -36.92
CA CYS A 531 -8.83 16.00 -36.60
C CYS A 531 -8.75 14.85 -37.59
N PHE A 532 -7.54 14.35 -37.84
CA PHE A 532 -7.33 13.27 -38.80
C PHE A 532 -6.63 12.09 -38.15
N ASN A 533 -7.03 10.89 -38.57
CA ASN A 533 -6.38 9.64 -38.22
C ASN A 533 -5.92 8.96 -39.52
N TYR A 534 -4.62 8.71 -39.64
CA TYR A 534 -4.04 8.06 -40.82
C TYR A 534 -3.81 6.58 -40.54
N GLY A 535 -4.65 5.72 -41.13
CA GLY A 535 -4.54 4.26 -41.02
C GLY A 535 -3.89 3.65 -42.26
N ARG A 536 -2.72 3.00 -42.11
CA ARG A 536 -2.20 2.05 -43.12
C ARG A 536 -2.96 0.72 -43.03
N TRP A 537 -3.39 0.18 -44.17
CA TRP A 537 -4.03 -1.14 -44.27
C TRP A 537 -3.14 -2.09 -45.07
N ALA A 538 -2.61 -3.14 -44.44
CA ALA A 538 -1.96 -4.24 -45.16
C ALA A 538 -3.00 -5.31 -45.55
N TRP A 539 -3.19 -5.50 -46.86
CA TRP A 539 -3.68 -6.77 -47.41
C TRP A 539 -2.47 -7.65 -47.68
N GLY A 540 -2.21 -8.58 -46.76
CA GLY A 540 -1.32 -9.71 -46.94
C GLY A 540 -2.04 -10.95 -46.42
N TYR A 541 -2.14 -11.99 -47.25
CA TYR A 541 -2.59 -13.30 -46.81
C TYR A 541 -1.69 -13.75 -45.65
N GLY A 542 -2.24 -13.71 -44.42
CA GLY A 542 -1.53 -14.01 -43.18
C GLY A 542 -1.10 -12.77 -42.38
N GLY A 543 -1.95 -12.34 -41.43
CA GLY A 543 -1.59 -11.37 -40.39
C GLY A 543 -1.99 -9.92 -40.68
N ARG A 544 -3.12 -9.48 -40.09
CA ARG A 544 -3.61 -8.09 -40.16
C ARG A 544 -2.64 -7.15 -39.43
N LYS A 545 -1.79 -6.41 -40.16
CA LYS A 545 -1.13 -5.19 -39.64
C LYS A 545 -1.99 -3.98 -40.00
N SER A 546 -2.56 -3.32 -38.99
CA SER A 546 -3.31 -2.07 -39.13
C SER A 546 -2.60 -0.93 -38.39
N GLY A 547 -2.65 0.27 -38.96
CA GLY A 547 -1.69 1.38 -38.82
C GLY A 547 -1.42 2.04 -37.46
N ARG A 548 -0.62 3.13 -37.52
CA ARG A 548 -0.22 3.99 -36.39
C ARG A 548 -1.45 4.67 -35.77
N THR A 549 -1.60 4.59 -34.45
CA THR A 549 -2.67 5.26 -33.66
C THR A 549 -2.23 6.61 -33.07
N ARG A 550 -1.21 7.26 -33.68
CA ARG A 550 -0.73 8.58 -33.28
C ARG A 550 -1.34 9.66 -34.17
N ILE A 551 -1.81 10.76 -33.58
CA ILE A 551 -2.15 11.99 -34.32
C ILE A 551 -0.85 12.80 -34.50
N PRO A 552 -0.35 13.03 -35.72
CA PRO A 552 0.82 13.90 -35.91
C PRO A 552 0.44 15.36 -35.60
N ASP A 553 1.37 16.12 -35.02
CA ASP A 553 1.18 17.52 -34.59
C ASP A 553 0.64 18.47 -35.67
N ALA A 554 0.84 18.15 -36.95
CA ALA A 554 0.33 18.94 -38.06
C ALA A 554 -1.21 18.89 -38.22
N PHE A 555 -1.91 18.01 -37.51
CA PHE A 555 -3.33 17.67 -37.77
C PHE A 555 -4.31 18.05 -36.66
N LEU A 556 -3.85 18.74 -35.61
CA LEU A 556 -4.68 19.35 -34.56
C LEU A 556 -4.56 20.88 -34.64
N ARG A 557 -5.27 21.49 -35.59
CA ARG A 557 -5.39 22.95 -35.71
C ARG A 557 -6.83 23.40 -35.47
#